data_AF-A0A926STD3-F1
#
_entry.id   AF-A0A926STD3-F1
#
_cell.length_a   1.000
_cell.length_b   1.000
_cell.length_c   1.000
_cell.angle_alpha   90.00
_cell.angle_beta   90.00
_cell.angle_gamma   90.00
#
_symmetry.space_group_name_H-M   'P 1'
#
loop_
_entity.id
_entity.type
_entity.pdbx_description
1 polymer ?
#
loop_
_entity_poly.entity_id
_entity_poly.type
_entity_poly.pdbx_seq_one_letter_code
_entity_poly.pdbx_strand_id
1 'polypeptide(L)'
;MYQRGYQQALEDFAIAPFLTRLKTYSDPDFDAAWMNLTQLELESLTAILIQDFTANLKGKAIAGYLKALRHGSTDISPSLTLFCHSRKITLEAKL
;
A
#
# COMPACT_ATOMS: atom_id res chain seq x y z
N MET A 1 12.73 14.66 -18.45
CA MET A 1 13.18 13.30 -18.09
C MET A 1 12.91 12.92 -16.63
N TYR A 2 12.71 13.86 -15.69
CA TYR A 2 12.40 13.55 -14.27
C TYR A 2 11.05 12.89 -13.99
N GLN A 3 10.07 13.09 -14.86
CA GLN A 3 8.68 12.69 -14.63
C GLN A 3 8.49 11.16 -14.62
N ARG A 4 9.29 10.42 -15.41
CA ARG A 4 9.22 8.96 -15.47
C ARG A 4 9.76 8.29 -14.21
N GLY A 5 10.84 8.83 -13.64
CA GLY A 5 11.40 8.34 -12.38
C GLY A 5 10.52 8.63 -11.18
N TYR A 6 9.88 9.80 -11.14
CA TYR A 6 8.92 10.15 -10.11
C TYR A 6 7.69 9.23 -10.14
N GLN A 7 7.10 9.00 -11.32
CA GLN A 7 5.98 8.07 -11.46
C GLN A 7 6.35 6.63 -11.10
N GLN A 8 7.54 6.18 -11.52
CA GLN A 8 8.04 4.85 -11.15
C GLN A 8 8.16 4.70 -9.64
N ALA A 9 8.69 5.70 -8.94
CA ALA A 9 8.78 5.67 -7.48
C ALA A 9 7.38 5.61 -6.83
N LEU A 10 6.40 6.36 -7.34
CA LEU A 10 5.03 6.30 -6.82
C LEU A 10 4.38 4.91 -7.00
N GLU A 11 4.70 4.22 -8.08
CA GLU A 11 4.26 2.84 -8.31
C GLU A 11 5.03 1.85 -7.41
N ASP A 12 6.35 1.96 -7.33
CA ASP A 12 7.21 1.08 -6.54
C ASP A 12 6.90 1.16 -5.04
N PHE A 13 6.57 2.35 -4.54
CA PHE A 13 6.14 2.57 -3.16
C PHE A 13 4.62 2.43 -2.95
N ALA A 14 3.89 2.03 -3.99
CA ALA A 14 2.43 1.86 -4.00
C ALA A 14 1.64 3.11 -3.53
N ILE A 15 2.19 4.31 -3.73
CA ILE A 15 1.56 5.59 -3.38
C ILE A 15 0.36 5.88 -4.29
N ALA A 16 0.47 5.62 -5.60
CA ALA A 16 -0.65 5.81 -6.52
C ALA A 16 -1.85 4.86 -6.21
N PRO A 17 -1.64 3.56 -5.95
CA PRO A 17 -2.67 2.68 -5.40
C PRO A 17 -3.27 3.16 -4.08
N PHE A 18 -2.44 3.67 -3.17
CA PHE A 18 -2.89 4.16 -1.87
C PHE A 18 -3.81 5.38 -2.00
N LEU A 19 -3.42 6.38 -2.80
CA LEU A 19 -4.25 7.55 -3.12
C LEU A 19 -5.58 7.14 -3.75
N THR A 20 -5.56 6.20 -4.69
CA THR A 20 -6.78 5.66 -5.32
C THR A 20 -7.71 5.06 -4.26
N ARG A 21 -7.16 4.23 -3.36
CA ARG A 21 -7.93 3.61 -2.27
C ARG A 21 -8.56 4.65 -1.34
N LEU A 22 -7.83 5.71 -0.98
CA LEU A 22 -8.37 6.77 -0.14
C LEU A 22 -9.50 7.54 -0.83
N LYS A 23 -9.34 7.83 -2.12
CA LYS A 23 -10.35 8.54 -2.91
C LYS A 23 -11.64 7.73 -3.09
N THR A 24 -11.54 6.41 -3.20
CA THR A 24 -12.68 5.51 -3.38
C THR A 24 -13.03 4.74 -2.11
N TYR A 25 -12.54 5.18 -0.95
CA TYR A 25 -12.80 4.49 0.31
C TYR A 25 -14.28 4.61 0.64
N SER A 26 -14.92 3.47 0.90
CA SER A 26 -16.30 3.42 1.35
C SER A 26 -16.48 2.26 2.32
N ASP A 27 -17.22 2.51 3.38
CA ASP A 27 -17.68 1.57 4.39
C ASP A 27 -19.18 1.84 4.70
N PRO A 28 -19.83 1.08 5.59
CA PRO A 28 -21.26 1.27 5.89
C PRO A 28 -21.62 2.66 6.44
N ASP A 29 -20.68 3.38 7.03
CA ASP A 29 -20.90 4.66 7.71
C ASP A 29 -20.33 5.86 6.93
N PHE A 30 -19.49 5.61 5.91
CA PHE A 30 -18.75 6.65 5.21
C PHE A 30 -18.46 6.33 3.74
N ASP A 31 -18.59 7.32 2.84
CA ASP A 31 -18.15 7.24 1.45
C ASP A 31 -17.32 8.47 1.08
N ALA A 32 -16.03 8.25 0.83
CA ALA A 32 -15.08 9.29 0.44
C ALA A 32 -15.41 9.91 -0.93
N ALA A 33 -16.10 9.19 -1.81
CA ALA A 33 -16.49 9.71 -3.11
C ALA A 33 -17.46 10.89 -2.99
N TRP A 34 -18.25 10.96 -1.91
CA TRP A 34 -19.21 12.05 -1.68
C TRP A 34 -18.55 13.34 -1.21
N MET A 35 -17.34 13.25 -0.65
CA MET A 35 -16.58 14.40 -0.17
C MET A 35 -15.98 15.24 -1.30
N ASN A 36 -15.90 14.72 -2.55
CA ASN A 36 -15.29 15.39 -3.70
C ASN A 36 -13.89 15.98 -3.38
N LEU A 37 -13.06 15.20 -2.67
CA LEU A 37 -11.74 15.64 -2.23
C LEU A 37 -10.88 16.13 -3.41
N THR A 38 -10.29 17.30 -3.23
CA THR A 38 -9.28 17.84 -4.15
C THR A 38 -8.00 17.00 -4.07
N GLN A 39 -7.17 17.12 -5.10
CA GLN A 39 -5.87 16.42 -5.14
C GLN A 39 -4.98 16.82 -3.94
N LEU A 40 -5.00 18.10 -3.54
CA LEU A 40 -4.22 18.61 -2.42
C LEU A 40 -4.68 18.02 -1.07
N GLU A 41 -5.99 17.90 -0.87
CA GLU A 41 -6.56 17.29 0.34
C GLU A 41 -6.20 15.80 0.42
N LEU A 42 -6.25 15.09 -0.70
CA LEU A 42 -5.90 13.67 -0.78
C LEU A 42 -4.41 13.43 -0.50
N GLU A 43 -3.54 14.29 -1.03
CA GLU A 43 -2.10 14.28 -0.76
C GLU A 43 -1.80 14.60 0.72
N SER A 44 -2.50 15.58 1.29
CA SER A 44 -2.38 15.95 2.70
C SER A 44 -2.82 14.81 3.62
N LEU A 45 -3.95 14.17 3.33
CA LEU A 45 -4.43 12.98 4.06
C LEU A 45 -3.42 11.84 3.98
N THR A 46 -2.87 11.59 2.79
CA THR A 46 -1.82 10.58 2.59
C THR A 46 -0.59 10.85 3.45
N ALA A 47 -0.13 12.10 3.48
CA ALA A 47 1.01 12.50 4.30
C ALA A 47 0.73 12.31 5.81
N ILE A 48 -0.48 12.61 6.27
CA ILE A 48 -0.89 12.41 7.68
C ILE A 48 -0.87 10.91 8.02
N LEU A 49 -1.48 10.06 7.18
CA LEU A 49 -1.56 8.62 7.43
C LEU A 49 -0.18 7.95 7.42
N ILE A 50 0.73 8.36 6.52
CA ILE A 50 2.11 7.86 6.50
C ILE A 50 2.86 8.28 7.77
N GLN A 51 2.68 9.53 8.22
CA GLN A 51 3.30 10.01 9.46
C GLN A 51 2.78 9.24 10.67
N ASP A 52 1.46 9.06 10.78
CA ASP A 52 0.84 8.29 11.86
C ASP A 52 1.31 6.83 11.86
N PHE A 53 1.32 6.19 10.69
CA PHE A 53 1.86 4.84 10.54
C PHE A 53 3.33 4.74 11.00
N THR A 54 4.15 5.69 10.60
CA THR A 54 5.58 5.72 10.94
C THR A 54 5.79 5.94 12.44
N ALA A 55 5.03 6.85 13.05
CA ALA A 55 5.10 7.14 14.47
C ALA A 55 4.66 5.95 15.35
N ASN A 56 3.69 5.17 14.86
CA ASN A 56 3.13 4.04 15.59
C ASN A 56 3.79 2.68 15.29
N LEU A 57 4.83 2.66 14.44
CA LEU A 57 5.51 1.44 14.04
C LEU A 57 6.30 0.84 15.21
N LYS A 58 5.75 -0.21 15.83
CA LYS A 58 6.39 -0.88 16.97
C LYS A 58 7.56 -1.75 16.50
N GLY A 59 8.64 -1.80 17.30
CA GLY A 59 9.82 -2.62 16.99
C GLY A 59 9.51 -4.10 16.74
N LYS A 60 8.48 -4.67 17.40
CA LYS A 60 8.02 -6.05 17.15
C LYS A 60 7.48 -6.24 15.72
N ALA A 61 6.76 -5.25 15.18
CA ALA A 61 6.26 -5.29 13.81
C ALA A 61 7.42 -5.24 12.81
N ILE A 62 8.37 -4.33 13.03
CA ILE A 62 9.61 -4.22 12.22
C ILE A 62 10.37 -5.56 12.21
N ALA A 63 10.59 -6.15 13.39
CA ALA A 63 11.26 -7.45 13.50
C ALA A 63 10.49 -8.57 12.79
N GLY A 64 9.15 -8.54 12.82
CA GLY A 64 8.29 -9.44 12.07
C GLY A 64 8.51 -9.34 10.56
N TYR A 65 8.47 -8.12 10.01
CA TYR A 65 8.73 -7.89 8.58
C TYR A 65 10.14 -8.35 8.18
N LEU A 66 11.17 -8.01 8.97
CA LEU A 66 12.56 -8.40 8.67
C LEU A 66 12.74 -9.93 8.66
N LYS A 67 12.09 -10.64 9.59
CA LYS A 67 12.12 -12.11 9.62
C LYS A 67 11.45 -12.71 8.38
N ALA A 68 10.26 -12.21 8.02
CA ALA A 68 9.55 -12.68 6.83
C ALA A 68 10.40 -12.51 5.55
N LEU A 69 11.04 -11.35 5.39
CA LEU A 69 11.93 -11.07 4.25
C LEU A 69 13.12 -12.03 4.19
N ARG A 70 13.75 -12.32 5.33
CA ARG A 70 14.95 -13.18 5.38
C ARG A 70 14.66 -14.66 5.22
N HIS A 71 13.49 -15.11 5.66
CA HIS A 71 13.14 -16.53 5.66
C HIS A 71 12.22 -16.93 4.51
N GLY A 72 11.80 -15.98 3.66
CA GLY A 72 10.81 -16.24 2.60
C GLY A 72 9.46 -16.73 3.14
N SER A 73 9.24 -16.66 4.47
CA SER A 73 8.00 -17.11 5.10
C SER A 73 6.90 -16.13 4.75
N THR A 74 5.92 -16.64 4.01
CA THR A 74 4.60 -16.03 3.78
C THR A 74 3.76 -15.95 5.06
N ASP A 75 4.26 -16.42 6.21
CA ASP A 75 3.62 -16.30 7.54
C ASP A 75 3.72 -14.88 8.11
N ILE A 76 3.55 -13.88 7.25
CA ILE A 76 3.17 -12.57 7.70
C ILE A 76 1.69 -12.70 8.08
N SER A 77 1.42 -12.70 9.39
CA SER A 77 0.08 -12.77 9.99
C SER A 77 -0.98 -12.11 9.10
N PRO A 78 -2.17 -12.73 8.89
CA PRO A 78 -3.17 -12.29 7.91
C PRO A 78 -3.65 -10.84 8.03
N SER A 79 -3.34 -10.16 9.14
CA SER A 79 -3.44 -8.72 9.32
C SER A 79 -2.54 -7.88 8.38
N LEU A 80 -1.59 -8.50 7.67
CA LEU A 80 -0.56 -7.83 6.86
C LEU A 80 -0.58 -8.24 5.38
N THR A 81 -1.40 -9.21 4.98
CA THR A 81 -1.49 -9.74 3.60
C THR A 81 -2.41 -8.94 2.66
N LEU A 82 -2.97 -7.79 3.07
CA LEU A 82 -3.86 -7.01 2.21
C LEU A 82 -3.16 -6.34 1.01
N PHE A 83 -1.84 -6.46 0.87
CA PHE A 83 -1.05 -5.71 -0.13
C PHE A 83 -0.41 -6.52 -1.25
N CYS A 84 -0.65 -7.83 -1.36
CA CYS A 84 -0.15 -8.60 -2.49
C CYS A 84 -1.29 -9.24 -3.28
N HIS A 85 -2.04 -8.40 -4.00
CA HIS A 85 -2.97 -8.86 -5.01
C HIS A 85 -2.18 -9.39 -6.21
N SER A 86 -2.04 -10.70 -6.25
CA SER A 86 -1.97 -11.58 -7.42
C SER A 86 -1.69 -10.92 -8.78
N ARG A 87 -0.49 -11.18 -9.33
CA ARG A 87 -0.36 -11.55 -10.75
C ARG A 87 0.42 -12.84 -10.84
N LYS A 88 -0.29 -13.97 -10.87
CA LYS A 88 0.27 -15.20 -11.43
C LYS A 88 0.40 -14.98 -12.93
N ILE A 89 1.64 -14.78 -13.39
CA ILE A 89 2.00 -14.98 -14.79
C ILE A 89 1.97 -16.50 -15.01
N THR A 90 1.15 -16.91 -15.98
CA THR A 90 1.06 -18.26 -16.53
C THR A 90 2.43 -18.74 -17.02
N LEU A 91 2.86 -19.92 -16.59
CA LEU A 91 3.89 -20.70 -17.26
C LEU A 91 3.36 -22.12 -17.45
N GLU A 92 2.74 -22.31 -18.60
CA GLU A 92 2.67 -23.60 -19.30
C GLU A 92 4.10 -24.08 -19.59
N ALA A 93 4.47 -25.29 -19.15
CA ALA A 93 5.53 -26.07 -19.77
C ALA A 93 5.44 -27.55 -19.37
N LYS A 94 4.88 -28.34 -20.29
CA LYS A 94 5.23 -29.73 -20.66
C LYS A 94 5.87 -30.64 -19.61
N LEU A 95 5.20 -31.75 -19.31
CA LEU A 95 5.63 -33.11 -19.70
C LEU A 95 4.42 -34.04 -19.75
#